data_AF-A0AAE0DFB9-F1
#
_entry.id   AF-A0AAE0DFB9-F1
#
_cell.length_a   1.000
_cell.length_b   1.000
_cell.length_c   1.000
_cell.angle_alpha   90.00
_cell.angle_beta   90.00
_cell.angle_gamma   90.00
#
_symmetry.space_group_name_H-M   'P 1'
#
loop_
_entity.id
_entity.type
_entity.pdbx_description
1 polymer ?
#
loop_
_entity_poly.entity_id
_entity_poly.type
_entity_poly.pdbx_seq_one_letter_code
_entity_poly.pdbx_strand_id
1 'polypeptide(L)'
;MAESAPESVSNAIATAPWSQRPPSPPYIPIPLTFSKGADSALLPSFDNVDSMHLTSDDLSIITRNVKQTITDRSVGWNYEARRQAQPILDFLYLGPLSIARDANWLAQNGISMIIVSRFSQAARFMSVDKAALSLGIKVEYLDVADNFQLVRGFPEVVRKINNHLLEVYHAQALERQDGQMVIDSDNFKGGKVLVVCETGNDRSAFIVAAYIMTVYGKPMIPSVQFVSVQRFSVNFDEESKRMLRAYEDLLDAQRIVSDATRHIPRAGQNDGRQKGGKRGIEATLDEDDRMEGDGYDGFVVDRERYEDRAKFVPFVDPGQN
;
A
#
# COMPACT_ATOMS: atom_id res chain seq x y z
N MET A 1 72.08 8.98 -9.15
CA MET A 1 71.04 9.88 -9.67
C MET A 1 69.77 9.07 -9.78
N ALA A 2 68.89 9.17 -8.78
CA ALA A 2 67.60 8.52 -8.76
C ALA A 2 66.55 9.62 -8.95
N GLU A 3 65.84 9.57 -10.07
CA GLU A 3 64.80 10.51 -10.43
C GLU A 3 63.51 10.06 -9.72
N SER A 4 63.14 10.76 -8.64
CA SER A 4 61.88 10.54 -7.93
C SER A 4 60.74 11.15 -8.73
N ALA A 5 59.81 10.33 -9.20
CA ALA A 5 58.58 10.78 -9.81
C ALA A 5 57.77 11.66 -8.83
N PRO A 6 57.15 12.76 -9.28
CA PRO A 6 56.34 13.58 -8.40
C PRO A 6 55.06 12.83 -8.00
N GLU A 7 54.87 12.60 -6.70
CA GLU A 7 53.59 12.16 -6.14
C GLU A 7 52.52 13.21 -6.49
N SER A 8 51.54 12.80 -7.28
CA SER A 8 50.37 13.60 -7.58
C SER A 8 49.58 13.81 -6.29
N VAL A 9 49.73 14.98 -5.66
CA VAL A 9 48.93 15.40 -4.52
C VAL A 9 47.49 15.54 -4.99
N SER A 10 46.67 14.55 -4.67
CA SER A 10 45.21 14.56 -4.89
C SER A 10 44.61 15.67 -4.03
N ASN A 11 44.31 16.82 -4.64
CA ASN A 11 43.67 17.98 -3.99
C ASN A 11 42.18 17.78 -3.68
N ALA A 12 41.67 16.54 -3.74
CA ALA A 12 40.30 16.19 -3.40
C ALA A 12 40.23 15.55 -2.01
N ILE A 13 39.55 16.22 -1.06
CA ILE A 13 39.23 15.65 0.25
C ILE A 13 37.89 14.92 0.14
N ALA A 14 37.86 13.64 0.47
CA ALA A 14 36.63 12.86 0.49
C ALA A 14 35.69 13.41 1.57
N THR A 15 34.45 13.72 1.19
CA THR A 15 33.38 14.20 2.09
C THR A 15 32.92 13.15 3.11
N ALA A 16 33.31 11.88 2.92
CA ALA A 16 33.13 10.80 3.88
C ALA A 16 34.30 9.80 3.79
N PRO A 17 34.60 9.05 4.87
CA PRO A 17 35.62 8.00 4.85
C PRO A 17 35.33 6.96 3.76
N TRP A 18 36.39 6.54 3.05
CA TRP A 18 36.28 5.46 2.08
C TRP A 18 35.75 4.18 2.76
N SER A 19 34.68 3.62 2.20
CA SER A 19 34.03 2.41 2.68
C SER A 19 34.08 1.36 1.59
N GLN A 20 34.66 0.19 1.88
CA GLN A 20 34.64 -0.95 0.96
C GLN A 20 33.30 -1.69 0.93
N ARG A 21 32.37 -1.37 1.84
CA ARG A 21 31.00 -1.90 1.76
C ARG A 21 30.17 -1.03 0.83
N PRO A 22 29.25 -1.64 0.05
CA PRO A 22 28.21 -0.90 -0.65
C PRO A 22 27.45 0.03 0.31
N PRO A 23 26.95 1.18 -0.16
CA PRO A 23 26.13 2.05 0.66
C PRO A 23 24.90 1.28 1.17
N SER A 24 24.56 1.46 2.44
CA SER A 24 23.31 0.93 2.98
C SER A 24 22.13 1.59 2.27
N PRO A 25 21.04 0.85 1.98
CA PRO A 25 19.84 1.45 1.42
C PRO A 25 19.35 2.63 2.28
N PRO A 26 18.77 3.68 1.66
CA PRO A 26 18.29 4.83 2.39
C PRO A 26 17.22 4.43 3.41
N TYR A 27 17.31 5.02 4.60
CA TYR A 27 16.34 4.83 5.67
C TYR A 27 15.01 5.51 5.31
N ILE A 28 13.89 4.86 5.63
CA ILE A 28 12.56 5.44 5.44
C ILE A 28 12.06 6.00 6.77
N PRO A 29 12.15 7.33 6.99
CA PRO A 29 11.64 7.94 8.21
C PRO A 29 10.11 7.85 8.24
N ILE A 30 9.58 7.34 9.36
CA ILE A 30 8.16 7.43 9.70
C ILE A 30 8.07 8.49 10.80
N PRO A 31 7.62 9.71 10.49
CA PRO A 31 7.49 10.75 11.51
C PRO A 31 6.54 10.27 12.62
N LEU A 32 6.88 10.53 13.88
CA LEU A 32 5.99 10.25 15.00
C LEU A 32 4.93 11.34 15.20
N THR A 33 5.05 12.44 14.44
CA THR A 33 4.11 13.56 14.47
C THR A 33 2.94 13.28 13.54
N PHE A 34 1.76 13.17 14.13
CA PHE A 34 0.50 13.16 13.41
C PHE A 34 0.12 14.59 13.07
N SER A 35 -0.14 14.88 11.80
CA SER A 35 -0.74 16.15 11.39
C SER A 35 -2.06 16.28 12.15
N LYS A 36 -2.10 17.12 13.18
CA LYS A 36 -3.34 17.42 13.92
C LYS A 36 -4.31 18.08 12.94
N GLY A 37 -5.38 17.40 12.53
CA GLY A 37 -6.36 17.97 11.59
C GLY A 37 -7.11 16.93 10.74
N ALA A 38 -7.63 17.37 9.59
CA ALA A 38 -8.40 16.53 8.66
C ALA A 38 -7.61 15.33 8.12
N ASP A 39 -6.27 15.42 8.07
CA ASP A 39 -5.38 14.37 7.57
C ASP A 39 -5.22 13.17 8.52
N SER A 40 -5.64 13.29 9.78
CA SER A 40 -5.59 12.19 10.75
C SER A 40 -6.69 11.15 10.51
N ALA A 41 -7.56 11.34 9.51
CA ALA A 41 -8.69 10.47 9.26
C ALA A 41 -8.60 9.76 7.92
N LEU A 42 -9.09 8.52 7.89
CA LEU A 42 -9.23 7.77 6.67
C LEU A 42 -10.65 7.98 6.14
N LEU A 43 -10.71 8.51 4.92
CA LEU A 43 -11.92 8.56 4.11
C LEU A 43 -11.78 7.47 3.03
N PRO A 44 -12.87 6.77 2.69
CA PRO A 44 -12.86 5.84 1.57
C PRO A 44 -12.35 6.52 0.30
N SER A 45 -11.43 5.90 -0.41
CA SER A 45 -10.93 6.41 -1.70
C SER A 45 -11.55 5.58 -2.81
N PHE A 46 -12.19 6.26 -3.76
CA PHE A 46 -12.78 5.63 -4.94
C PHE A 46 -11.74 5.41 -6.06
N ASP A 47 -10.49 5.83 -5.85
CA ASP A 47 -9.44 5.82 -6.87
C ASP A 47 -9.00 4.40 -7.27
N ASN A 48 -9.10 3.46 -6.32
CA ASN A 48 -8.68 2.07 -6.51
C ASN A 48 -9.81 1.10 -6.88
N VAL A 49 -11.04 1.60 -7.03
CA VAL A 49 -12.25 0.77 -7.19
C VAL A 49 -12.14 -0.20 -8.37
N ASP A 50 -11.69 0.30 -9.54
CA ASP A 50 -11.50 -0.50 -10.75
C ASP A 50 -10.41 -1.56 -10.60
N SER A 51 -9.27 -1.19 -10.00
CA SER A 51 -8.13 -2.11 -9.80
C SER A 51 -8.46 -3.25 -8.84
N MET A 52 -9.45 -3.05 -7.97
CA MET A 52 -9.91 -4.03 -6.99
C MET A 52 -11.09 -4.87 -7.48
N HIS A 53 -11.58 -4.65 -8.71
CA HIS A 53 -12.83 -5.22 -9.22
C HIS A 53 -14.03 -4.96 -8.29
N LEU A 54 -14.02 -3.82 -7.61
CA LEU A 54 -15.14 -3.36 -6.80
C LEU A 54 -15.94 -2.33 -7.59
N THR A 55 -17.19 -2.14 -7.22
CA THR A 55 -17.99 -0.97 -7.62
C THR A 55 -17.92 0.12 -6.56
N SER A 56 -18.34 1.34 -6.91
CA SER A 56 -18.50 2.43 -5.93
C SER A 56 -19.47 2.05 -4.80
N ASP A 57 -20.52 1.31 -5.14
CA ASP A 57 -21.51 0.83 -4.20
C ASP A 57 -20.90 -0.21 -3.26
N ASP A 58 -20.10 -1.16 -3.78
CA ASP A 58 -19.38 -2.13 -2.95
C ASP A 58 -18.46 -1.44 -1.93
N LEU A 59 -17.71 -0.43 -2.38
CA LEU A 59 -16.82 0.32 -1.48
C LEU A 59 -17.62 1.06 -0.41
N SER A 60 -18.76 1.63 -0.77
CA SER A 60 -19.66 2.29 0.17
C SER A 60 -20.22 1.32 1.22
N ILE A 61 -20.50 0.07 0.83
CA ILE A 61 -20.95 -1.00 1.72
C ILE A 61 -19.83 -1.41 2.67
N ILE A 62 -18.65 -1.69 2.13
CA ILE A 62 -17.47 -2.14 2.89
C ILE A 62 -17.08 -1.11 3.95
N THR A 63 -16.96 0.15 3.55
CA THR A 63 -16.50 1.23 4.42
C THR A 63 -17.63 1.91 5.19
N ARG A 64 -18.88 1.59 4.84
CA ARG A 64 -20.11 2.26 5.31
C ARG A 64 -20.10 3.78 5.07
N ASN A 65 -19.22 4.28 4.22
CA ASN A 65 -18.88 5.70 4.09
C ASN A 65 -18.57 6.39 5.43
N VAL A 66 -18.06 5.65 6.41
CA VAL A 66 -17.73 6.17 7.74
C VAL A 66 -16.28 6.61 7.79
N LYS A 67 -16.07 7.86 8.20
CA LYS A 67 -14.76 8.41 8.51
C LYS A 67 -14.10 7.64 9.65
N GLN A 68 -12.95 7.03 9.39
CA GLN A 68 -12.17 6.34 10.42
C GLN A 68 -11.25 7.34 11.10
N THR A 69 -11.36 7.47 12.43
CA THR A 69 -10.54 8.41 13.21
C THR A 69 -9.47 7.67 14.00
N ILE A 70 -8.27 8.25 14.08
CA ILE A 70 -7.21 7.71 14.91
C ILE A 70 -7.61 7.83 16.38
N THR A 71 -7.56 6.72 17.10
CA THR A 71 -7.57 6.71 18.56
C THR A 71 -6.14 6.54 19.05
N ASP A 72 -5.60 7.55 19.73
CA ASP A 72 -4.26 7.45 20.32
C ASP A 72 -4.25 6.48 21.49
N ARG A 73 -3.74 5.28 21.26
CA ARG A 73 -3.57 4.23 22.28
C ARG A 73 -2.15 4.17 22.84
N SER A 74 -1.29 5.15 22.53
CA SER A 74 0.03 5.26 23.13
C SER A 74 -0.05 5.74 24.58
N VAL A 75 -0.97 6.66 24.86
CA VAL A 75 -1.22 7.18 26.22
C VAL A 75 -1.88 6.08 27.05
N GLY A 76 -1.16 5.58 28.06
CA GLY A 76 -1.63 4.49 28.92
C GLY A 76 -1.37 3.09 28.36
N TRP A 77 -0.59 2.97 27.28
CA TRP A 77 -0.13 1.67 26.80
C TRP A 77 0.71 0.97 27.88
N ASN A 78 0.45 -0.32 28.08
CA ASN A 78 1.26 -1.19 28.94
C ASN A 78 1.71 -2.42 28.15
N TYR A 79 2.69 -3.15 28.68
CA TYR A 79 3.27 -4.30 27.99
C TYR A 79 2.24 -5.40 27.65
N GLU A 80 1.23 -5.59 28.50
CA GLU A 80 0.20 -6.61 28.29
C GLU A 80 -0.76 -6.29 27.14
N ALA A 81 -0.90 -5.02 26.76
CA ALA A 81 -1.69 -4.62 25.58
C ALA A 81 -1.17 -5.28 24.29
N ARG A 82 0.12 -5.66 24.21
CA ARG A 82 0.67 -6.44 23.07
C ARG A 82 -0.02 -7.80 22.88
N ARG A 83 -0.57 -8.40 23.95
CA ARG A 83 -1.22 -9.72 23.92
C ARG A 83 -2.70 -9.67 23.56
N GLN A 84 -3.28 -8.49 23.51
CA GLN A 84 -4.69 -8.29 23.16
C GLN A 84 -4.82 -7.97 21.67
N ALA A 85 -6.00 -8.16 21.09
CA ALA A 85 -6.30 -7.62 19.77
C ALA A 85 -6.88 -6.21 19.93
N GLN A 86 -6.57 -5.30 19.00
CA GLN A 86 -7.15 -3.96 18.97
C GLN A 86 -7.87 -3.70 17.65
N PRO A 87 -8.97 -2.93 17.67
CA PRO A 87 -9.59 -2.45 16.44
C PRO A 87 -8.66 -1.42 15.80
N ILE A 88 -8.40 -1.60 14.51
CA ILE A 88 -7.67 -0.64 13.67
C ILE A 88 -8.68 0.14 12.83
N LEU A 89 -9.66 -0.53 12.26
CA LEU A 89 -10.85 0.08 11.64
C LEU A 89 -12.09 -0.45 12.36
N ASP A 90 -13.25 0.17 12.14
CA ASP A 90 -14.52 -0.24 12.78
C ASP A 90 -14.85 -1.74 12.60
N PHE A 91 -14.43 -2.30 11.46
CA PHE A 91 -14.63 -3.70 11.09
C PHE A 91 -13.34 -4.54 11.05
N LEU A 92 -12.16 -3.96 11.29
CA LEU A 92 -10.87 -4.64 11.11
C LEU A 92 -10.03 -4.60 12.39
N TYR A 93 -9.77 -5.77 12.94
CA TYR A 93 -9.01 -5.98 14.18
C TYR A 93 -7.63 -6.56 13.86
N LEU A 94 -6.65 -6.18 14.67
CA LEU A 94 -5.27 -6.67 14.60
C LEU A 94 -4.86 -7.26 15.94
N GLY A 95 -4.32 -8.47 15.94
CA GLY A 95 -3.87 -9.09 17.19
C GLY A 95 -3.00 -10.34 17.04
N PRO A 96 -2.57 -10.91 18.17
CA PRO A 96 -1.79 -12.15 18.18
C PRO A 96 -2.69 -13.37 17.93
N LEU A 97 -2.06 -14.45 17.46
CA LEU A 97 -2.70 -15.73 17.17
C LEU A 97 -3.42 -16.33 18.39
N SER A 98 -2.98 -16.01 19.61
CA SER A 98 -3.65 -16.47 20.84
C SER A 98 -5.11 -16.04 20.91
N ILE A 99 -5.45 -14.84 20.42
CA ILE A 99 -6.81 -14.31 20.42
C ILE A 99 -7.71 -15.06 19.44
N ALA A 100 -7.15 -15.52 18.32
CA ALA A 100 -7.90 -16.34 17.34
C ALA A 100 -8.31 -17.73 17.88
N ARG A 101 -7.82 -18.13 19.07
CA ARG A 101 -8.19 -19.38 19.75
C ARG A 101 -9.23 -19.17 20.84
N ASP A 102 -9.51 -17.92 21.22
CA ASP A 102 -10.44 -17.58 22.29
C ASP A 102 -11.85 -17.39 21.72
N ALA A 103 -12.64 -18.47 21.75
CA ALA A 103 -14.01 -18.45 21.22
C ALA A 103 -14.91 -17.43 21.94
N ASN A 104 -14.70 -17.20 23.24
CA ASN A 104 -15.49 -16.23 24.00
C ASN A 104 -15.19 -14.81 23.52
N TRP A 105 -13.90 -14.48 23.36
CA TRP A 105 -13.50 -13.17 22.87
C TRP A 105 -13.99 -12.93 21.44
N LEU A 106 -13.88 -13.94 20.56
CA LEU A 106 -14.36 -13.87 19.17
C LEU A 106 -15.87 -13.60 19.11
N ALA A 107 -16.66 -14.32 19.90
CA ALA A 107 -18.10 -14.16 19.98
C ALA A 107 -18.51 -12.79 20.53
N GLN A 108 -17.88 -12.35 21.63
CA GLN A 108 -18.15 -11.05 22.26
C GLN A 108 -17.87 -9.87 21.32
N ASN A 109 -16.81 -9.96 20.53
CA ASN A 109 -16.45 -8.90 19.58
C ASN A 109 -17.22 -9.01 18.24
N GLY A 110 -17.96 -10.10 18.02
CA GLY A 110 -18.71 -10.35 16.80
C GLY A 110 -17.82 -10.59 15.58
N ILE A 111 -16.68 -11.26 15.77
CA ILE A 111 -15.77 -11.59 14.68
C ILE A 111 -16.45 -12.60 13.75
N SER A 112 -16.34 -12.36 12.44
CA SER A 112 -16.93 -13.17 11.37
C SER A 112 -15.88 -13.69 10.38
N MET A 113 -14.81 -12.91 10.19
CA MET A 113 -13.54 -13.14 9.47
C MET A 113 -12.36 -13.47 10.38
N ILE A 114 -11.57 -14.54 10.18
CA ILE A 114 -10.18 -14.59 10.64
C ILE A 114 -9.22 -14.77 9.46
N ILE A 115 -8.25 -13.85 9.33
CA ILE A 115 -7.09 -14.00 8.42
C ILE A 115 -5.88 -14.38 9.25
N VAL A 116 -5.30 -15.54 8.98
CA VAL A 116 -4.08 -16.02 9.65
C VAL A 116 -2.89 -15.91 8.70
N SER A 117 -1.99 -14.98 8.97
CA SER A 117 -0.69 -14.93 8.31
C SER A 117 0.29 -15.84 9.06
N ARG A 118 0.91 -16.77 8.34
CA ARG A 118 1.91 -17.70 8.89
C ARG A 118 3.00 -18.01 7.87
N PHE A 119 4.11 -18.54 8.36
CA PHE A 119 5.09 -19.14 7.44
C PHE A 119 4.52 -20.44 6.84
N SER A 120 4.79 -20.70 5.56
CA SER A 120 4.29 -21.90 4.85
C SER A 120 4.74 -23.22 5.48
N GLN A 121 5.89 -23.21 6.16
CA GLN A 121 6.42 -24.36 6.90
C GLN A 121 5.76 -24.55 8.28
N ALA A 122 4.96 -23.59 8.75
CA ALA A 122 4.28 -23.68 10.02
C ALA A 122 3.06 -24.61 9.93
N ALA A 123 2.90 -25.47 10.93
CA ALA A 123 1.73 -26.34 11.03
C ALA A 123 0.42 -25.52 11.05
N ARG A 124 -0.66 -26.12 10.54
CA ARG A 124 -1.98 -25.50 10.58
C ARG A 124 -2.46 -25.43 12.03
N PHE A 125 -3.00 -24.29 12.41
CA PHE A 125 -3.44 -24.05 13.78
C PHE A 125 -4.84 -24.64 14.00
N MET A 126 -4.92 -25.96 14.15
CA MET A 126 -6.19 -26.70 14.34
C MET A 126 -7.08 -26.13 15.46
N SER A 127 -6.48 -25.50 16.48
CA SER A 127 -7.22 -24.84 17.56
C SER A 127 -7.96 -23.58 17.10
N VAL A 128 -7.42 -22.83 16.14
CA VAL A 128 -8.11 -21.69 15.51
C VAL A 128 -9.28 -22.21 14.68
N ASP A 129 -9.05 -23.24 13.86
CA ASP A 129 -10.10 -23.84 13.05
C ASP A 129 -11.26 -24.37 13.92
N LYS A 130 -10.94 -25.01 15.05
CA LYS A 130 -11.95 -25.50 16.00
C LYS A 130 -12.76 -24.37 16.63
N ALA A 131 -12.11 -23.32 17.11
CA ALA A 131 -12.78 -22.16 17.70
C ALA A 131 -13.69 -21.47 16.67
N ALA A 132 -13.18 -21.26 15.46
CA ALA A 132 -13.93 -20.63 14.38
C ALA A 132 -15.13 -21.48 13.92
N LEU A 133 -14.95 -22.80 13.76
CA LEU A 133 -16.02 -23.72 13.39
C LEU A 133 -17.17 -23.70 14.40
N SER A 134 -16.87 -23.61 15.69
CA SER A 134 -17.89 -23.55 16.75
C SER A 134 -18.77 -22.28 16.71
N LEU A 135 -18.30 -21.25 16.00
CA LEU A 135 -18.98 -19.95 15.89
C LEU A 135 -19.42 -19.63 14.45
N GLY A 136 -19.18 -20.53 13.49
CA GLY A 136 -19.46 -20.26 12.07
C GLY A 136 -18.56 -19.17 11.46
N ILE A 137 -17.37 -18.96 12.01
CA ILE A 137 -16.41 -17.94 11.54
C ILE A 137 -15.62 -18.49 10.35
N LYS A 138 -15.48 -17.69 9.29
CA LYS A 138 -14.67 -18.04 8.11
C LYS A 138 -13.19 -17.87 8.45
N VAL A 139 -12.35 -18.85 8.13
CA VAL A 139 -10.89 -18.78 8.38
C VAL A 139 -10.14 -18.90 7.07
N GLU A 140 -9.30 -17.91 6.80
CA GLU A 140 -8.41 -17.89 5.64
C GLU A 140 -6.96 -17.87 6.11
N TYR A 141 -6.13 -18.67 5.46
CA TYR A 141 -4.70 -18.72 5.72
C TYR A 141 -3.96 -18.02 4.58
N LEU A 142 -3.05 -17.13 4.95
CA LEU A 142 -2.04 -16.59 4.05
C LEU A 142 -0.72 -17.27 4.38
N ASP A 143 -0.34 -18.21 3.53
CA ASP A 143 0.93 -18.93 3.63
C ASP A 143 2.03 -18.14 2.95
N VAL A 144 3.05 -17.78 3.72
CA VAL A 144 4.12 -16.89 3.28
C VAL A 144 5.45 -17.63 3.44
N ALA A 145 6.32 -17.67 2.43
CA ALA A 145 7.63 -18.28 2.61
C ALA A 145 8.59 -17.35 3.38
N ASP A 146 8.56 -16.06 3.06
CA ASP A 146 9.37 -15.00 3.65
C ASP A 146 8.59 -13.67 3.65
N ASN A 147 9.05 -12.68 4.42
CA ASN A 147 8.34 -11.40 4.49
C ASN A 147 8.20 -10.74 3.11
N PHE A 148 9.20 -10.79 2.23
CA PHE A 148 9.12 -10.18 0.89
C PHE A 148 7.98 -10.73 0.03
N GLN A 149 7.60 -11.99 0.21
CA GLN A 149 6.49 -12.60 -0.52
C GLN A 149 5.11 -12.11 -0.07
N LEU A 150 5.00 -11.40 1.07
CA LEU A 150 3.74 -10.80 1.52
C LEU A 150 3.15 -9.83 0.49
N VAL A 151 3.98 -9.10 -0.25
CA VAL A 151 3.52 -8.13 -1.28
C VAL A 151 2.62 -8.81 -2.30
N ARG A 152 2.96 -10.04 -2.69
CA ARG A 152 2.17 -10.81 -3.65
C ARG A 152 0.83 -11.25 -3.06
N GLY A 153 0.78 -11.44 -1.74
CA GLY A 153 -0.42 -11.84 -1.01
C GLY A 153 -1.34 -10.68 -0.63
N PHE A 154 -0.87 -9.43 -0.60
CA PHE A 154 -1.71 -8.30 -0.20
C PHE A 154 -2.98 -8.15 -1.05
N PRO A 155 -2.93 -8.15 -2.40
CA PRO A 155 -4.15 -8.05 -3.21
C PRO A 155 -5.14 -9.17 -2.92
N GLU A 156 -4.64 -10.40 -2.72
CA GLU A 156 -5.48 -11.56 -2.42
C GLU A 156 -6.19 -11.39 -1.07
N VAL A 157 -5.46 -10.99 -0.02
CA VAL A 157 -6.05 -10.79 1.31
C VAL A 157 -7.06 -9.65 1.30
N VAL A 158 -6.74 -8.52 0.65
CA VAL A 158 -7.66 -7.40 0.54
C VAL A 158 -8.96 -7.84 -0.14
N ARG A 159 -8.87 -8.59 -1.24
CA ARG A 159 -10.03 -9.16 -1.93
C ARG A 159 -10.83 -10.10 -1.02
N LYS A 160 -10.17 -11.00 -0.29
CA LYS A 160 -10.83 -11.93 0.64
C LYS A 160 -11.60 -11.18 1.73
N ILE A 161 -10.99 -10.15 2.32
CA ILE A 161 -11.62 -9.29 3.34
C ILE A 161 -12.86 -8.61 2.75
N ASN A 162 -12.71 -7.96 1.60
CA ASN A 162 -13.80 -7.21 0.97
C ASN A 162 -14.96 -8.11 0.55
N ASN A 163 -14.67 -9.24 -0.10
CA ASN A 163 -15.69 -10.23 -0.47
C ASN A 163 -16.44 -10.73 0.76
N HIS A 164 -15.74 -11.01 1.87
CA HIS A 164 -16.39 -11.44 3.11
C HIS A 164 -17.32 -10.36 3.68
N LEU A 165 -16.91 -9.09 3.68
CA LEU A 165 -17.75 -8.00 4.16
C LEU A 165 -19.01 -7.82 3.29
N LEU A 166 -18.88 -7.95 1.97
CA LEU A 166 -20.01 -7.93 1.03
C LEU A 166 -20.91 -9.16 1.21
N GLU A 167 -20.36 -10.37 1.34
CA GLU A 167 -21.11 -11.60 1.60
C GLU A 167 -21.98 -11.46 2.87
N VAL A 168 -21.41 -10.95 3.96
CA VAL A 168 -22.14 -10.73 5.23
C VAL A 168 -23.23 -9.67 5.09
N TYR A 169 -22.98 -8.63 4.28
CA TYR A 169 -23.98 -7.61 3.98
C TYR A 169 -25.14 -8.18 3.18
N HIS A 170 -24.86 -8.83 2.04
CA HIS A 170 -25.89 -9.36 1.14
C HIS A 170 -26.72 -10.48 1.78
N ALA A 171 -26.13 -11.25 2.71
CA ALA A 171 -26.87 -12.26 3.47
C ALA A 171 -27.94 -11.66 4.42
N GLN A 172 -27.80 -10.38 4.80
CA GLN A 172 -28.72 -9.69 5.72
C GLN A 172 -29.57 -8.62 5.04
N ALA A 173 -29.18 -8.18 3.84
CA ALA A 173 -29.90 -7.19 3.10
C ALA A 173 -31.18 -7.79 2.48
N LEU A 174 -32.29 -7.07 2.60
CA LEU A 174 -33.56 -7.41 1.97
C LEU A 174 -33.73 -6.57 0.71
N GLU A 175 -34.11 -7.22 -0.39
CA GLU A 175 -34.39 -6.53 -1.64
C GLU A 175 -35.76 -5.84 -1.55
N ARG A 176 -35.80 -4.50 -1.68
CA ARG A 176 -37.07 -3.78 -1.89
C ARG A 176 -37.51 -3.93 -3.35
N GLN A 177 -38.80 -3.72 -3.58
CA GLN A 177 -39.43 -3.81 -4.90
C GLN A 177 -38.81 -2.86 -5.96
N ASP A 178 -38.04 -1.85 -5.56
CA ASP A 178 -37.34 -0.90 -6.43
C ASP A 178 -35.89 -1.34 -6.78
N GLY A 179 -35.46 -2.54 -6.40
CA GLY A 179 -34.08 -3.03 -6.57
C GLY A 179 -33.07 -2.43 -5.59
N GLN A 180 -33.50 -1.59 -4.66
CA GLN A 180 -32.67 -1.10 -3.56
C GLN A 180 -32.58 -2.14 -2.44
N MET A 181 -31.36 -2.48 -2.07
CA MET A 181 -31.07 -3.31 -0.90
C MET A 181 -31.28 -2.47 0.36
N VAL A 182 -32.15 -2.93 1.26
CA VAL A 182 -32.46 -2.27 2.51
C VAL A 182 -32.12 -3.18 3.67
N ILE A 183 -31.47 -2.58 4.66
CA ILE A 183 -31.05 -3.26 5.85
C ILE A 183 -31.93 -2.79 6.99
N ASP A 184 -32.32 -3.72 7.86
CA ASP A 184 -32.86 -3.38 9.17
C ASP A 184 -31.73 -2.80 10.03
N SER A 185 -31.74 -1.48 10.23
CA SER A 185 -30.71 -0.76 10.97
C SER A 185 -30.54 -1.26 12.41
N ASP A 186 -31.60 -1.79 13.02
CA ASP A 186 -31.61 -2.17 14.42
C ASP A 186 -31.01 -3.57 14.65
N ASN A 187 -31.11 -4.44 13.64
CA ASN A 187 -30.62 -5.81 13.70
C ASN A 187 -29.36 -6.06 12.86
N PHE A 188 -28.94 -5.09 12.03
CA PHE A 188 -27.79 -5.27 11.15
C PHE A 188 -26.50 -5.51 11.92
N LYS A 189 -25.85 -6.64 11.64
CA LYS A 189 -24.51 -6.95 12.13
C LYS A 189 -23.58 -7.07 10.95
N GLY A 190 -22.99 -5.96 10.52
CA GLY A 190 -22.00 -6.02 9.45
C GLY A 190 -20.75 -6.79 9.87
N GLY A 191 -20.09 -7.39 8.89
CA GLY A 191 -18.94 -8.25 9.11
C GLY A 191 -17.81 -7.56 9.86
N LYS A 192 -17.12 -8.32 10.71
CA LYS A 192 -15.87 -7.94 11.36
C LYS A 192 -14.80 -8.98 11.10
N VAL A 193 -13.59 -8.52 10.82
CA VAL A 193 -12.45 -9.34 10.45
C VAL A 193 -11.32 -9.15 11.46
N LEU A 194 -10.72 -10.26 11.89
CA LEU A 194 -9.53 -10.29 12.73
C LEU A 194 -8.34 -10.77 11.90
N VAL A 195 -7.30 -9.95 11.80
CA VAL A 195 -6.03 -10.31 11.15
C VAL A 195 -5.01 -10.66 12.23
N VAL A 196 -4.44 -11.86 12.15
CA VAL A 196 -3.47 -12.35 13.12
C VAL A 196 -2.20 -12.89 12.47
N CYS A 197 -1.12 -12.79 13.22
CA CYS A 197 0.07 -13.62 13.10
C CYS A 197 0.47 -14.08 14.51
N GLU A 198 1.58 -14.78 14.66
CA GLU A 198 2.05 -15.39 15.92
C GLU A 198 2.10 -14.37 17.06
N THR A 199 2.70 -13.19 16.83
CA THR A 199 2.82 -12.14 17.84
C THR A 199 1.81 -11.01 17.67
N GLY A 200 1.23 -10.85 16.47
CA GLY A 200 0.34 -9.74 16.14
C GLY A 200 1.03 -8.39 15.94
N ASN A 201 2.35 -8.34 15.71
CA ASN A 201 3.10 -7.07 15.66
C ASN A 201 3.83 -6.81 14.35
N ASP A 202 3.98 -7.83 13.50
CA ASP A 202 4.76 -7.76 12.26
C ASP A 202 3.85 -7.95 11.04
N ARG A 203 3.79 -9.15 10.46
CA ARG A 203 3.14 -9.49 9.18
C ARG A 203 1.66 -9.13 9.15
N SER A 204 0.95 -9.41 10.23
CA SER A 204 -0.47 -9.02 10.35
C SER A 204 -0.64 -7.50 10.31
N ALA A 205 0.28 -6.74 10.91
CA ALA A 205 0.28 -5.28 10.83
C ALA A 205 0.59 -4.78 9.41
N PHE A 206 1.49 -5.46 8.68
CA PHE A 206 1.81 -5.13 7.30
C PHE A 206 0.61 -5.35 6.38
N ILE A 207 -0.11 -6.45 6.56
CA ILE A 207 -1.36 -6.75 5.84
C ILE A 207 -2.41 -5.66 6.12
N VAL A 208 -2.58 -5.25 7.37
CA VAL A 208 -3.54 -4.20 7.74
C VAL A 208 -3.14 -2.84 7.16
N ALA A 209 -1.84 -2.50 7.17
CA ALA A 209 -1.35 -1.28 6.53
C ALA A 209 -1.60 -1.31 5.02
N ALA A 210 -1.30 -2.43 4.35
CA ALA A 210 -1.60 -2.62 2.94
C ALA A 210 -3.10 -2.48 2.66
N TYR A 211 -3.98 -3.04 3.50
CA TYR A 211 -5.42 -2.88 3.37
C TYR A 211 -5.85 -1.41 3.42
N ILE A 212 -5.28 -0.61 4.33
CA ILE A 212 -5.54 0.84 4.41
C ILE A 212 -5.09 1.53 3.13
N MET A 213 -3.89 1.21 2.63
CA MET A 213 -3.38 1.78 1.38
C MET A 213 -4.29 1.48 0.20
N THR A 214 -4.78 0.24 0.10
CA THR A 214 -5.62 -0.20 -1.02
C THR A 214 -7.04 0.37 -0.94
N VAL A 215 -7.71 0.29 0.21
CA VAL A 215 -9.14 0.64 0.36
C VAL A 215 -9.37 2.13 0.63
N TYR A 216 -8.48 2.78 1.38
CA TYR A 216 -8.57 4.20 1.73
C TYR A 216 -7.62 5.07 0.89
N GLY A 217 -6.91 4.45 -0.06
CA GLY A 217 -6.06 5.13 -1.02
C GLY A 217 -4.88 5.88 -0.42
N LYS A 218 -4.51 5.59 0.83
CA LYS A 218 -3.46 6.33 1.54
C LYS A 218 -2.05 5.88 1.14
N PRO A 219 -1.09 6.81 1.08
CA PRO A 219 0.33 6.49 0.95
C PRO A 219 0.84 5.57 2.09
N MET A 220 2.01 4.96 1.91
CA MET A 220 2.57 4.04 2.92
C MET A 220 2.77 4.70 4.29
N ILE A 221 3.38 5.90 4.33
CA ILE A 221 3.72 6.59 5.59
C ILE A 221 2.48 6.82 6.48
N PRO A 222 1.41 7.51 6.02
CA PRO A 222 0.21 7.71 6.84
C PRO A 222 -0.48 6.40 7.21
N SER A 223 -0.41 5.37 6.36
CA SER A 223 -0.98 4.05 6.67
C SER A 223 -0.24 3.36 7.83
N VAL A 224 1.10 3.36 7.79
CA VAL A 224 1.95 2.83 8.86
C VAL A 224 1.77 3.62 10.15
N GLN A 225 1.72 4.95 10.07
CA GLN A 225 1.45 5.83 11.20
C GLN A 225 0.10 5.51 11.85
N PHE A 226 -0.96 5.38 11.05
CA PHE A 226 -2.30 5.07 11.53
C PHE A 226 -2.35 3.75 12.31
N VAL A 227 -1.77 2.67 11.74
CA VAL A 227 -1.69 1.36 12.43
C VAL A 227 -0.85 1.45 13.70
N SER A 228 0.28 2.16 13.65
CA SER A 228 1.21 2.28 14.79
C SER A 228 0.60 2.99 16.00
N VAL A 229 -0.27 3.98 15.79
CA VAL A 229 -0.95 4.65 16.92
C VAL A 229 -2.08 3.83 17.50
N GLN A 230 -2.82 3.12 16.64
CA GLN A 230 -3.92 2.27 17.08
C GLN A 230 -3.41 1.04 17.84
N ARG A 231 -2.24 0.50 17.46
CA ARG A 231 -1.57 -0.59 18.15
C ARG A 231 -0.08 -0.26 18.27
N PHE A 232 0.28 0.42 19.36
CA PHE A 232 1.65 0.88 19.63
C PHE A 232 2.73 -0.21 19.64
N SER A 233 2.35 -1.47 19.84
CA SER A 233 3.29 -2.60 19.89
C SER A 233 3.72 -3.14 18.53
N VAL A 234 3.15 -2.65 17.42
CA VAL A 234 3.54 -3.05 16.06
C VAL A 234 4.95 -2.59 15.74
N ASN A 235 5.65 -3.35 14.92
CA ASN A 235 7.01 -3.08 14.53
C ASN A 235 7.13 -3.13 13.00
N PHE A 236 7.35 -1.97 12.38
CA PHE A 236 7.66 -1.83 10.97
C PHE A 236 9.17 -1.62 10.83
N ASP A 237 9.90 -2.69 10.54
CA ASP A 237 11.33 -2.64 10.21
C ASP A 237 11.58 -2.02 8.81
N GLU A 238 12.83 -1.77 8.48
CA GLU A 238 13.17 -1.15 7.19
C GLU A 238 12.81 -2.02 5.98
N GLU A 239 12.80 -3.35 6.17
CA GLU A 239 12.40 -4.29 5.13
C GLU A 239 10.90 -4.18 4.82
N SER A 240 10.05 -4.22 5.84
CA SER A 240 8.60 -4.06 5.69
C SER A 240 8.19 -2.68 5.19
N LYS A 241 8.90 -1.60 5.57
CA LYS A 241 8.66 -0.28 5.00
C LYS A 241 8.96 -0.23 3.51
N ARG A 242 10.09 -0.81 3.07
CA ARG A 242 10.44 -0.90 1.64
C ARG A 242 9.45 -1.76 0.87
N MET A 243 9.03 -2.86 1.47
CA MET A 243 7.98 -3.73 0.95
C MET A 243 6.67 -2.98 0.72
N LEU A 244 6.20 -2.21 1.72
CA LEU A 244 4.99 -1.42 1.60
C LEU A 244 5.16 -0.28 0.59
N ARG A 245 6.34 0.34 0.47
CA ARG A 245 6.62 1.30 -0.61
C ARG A 245 6.52 0.67 -2.00
N ALA A 246 7.11 -0.51 -2.20
CA ALA A 246 6.95 -1.23 -3.46
C ALA A 246 5.47 -1.55 -3.75
N TYR A 247 4.67 -1.83 -2.71
CA TYR A 247 3.23 -2.03 -2.87
C TYR A 247 2.49 -0.74 -3.24
N GLU A 248 2.89 0.41 -2.70
CA GLU A 248 2.37 1.73 -3.11
C GLU A 248 2.64 2.00 -4.59
N ASP A 249 3.86 1.75 -5.06
CA ASP A 249 4.22 1.90 -6.49
C ASP A 249 3.34 1.01 -7.39
N LEU A 250 3.02 -0.21 -6.93
CA LEU A 250 2.09 -1.11 -7.62
C LEU A 250 0.67 -0.54 -7.68
N LEU A 251 0.17 0.03 -6.58
CA LEU A 251 -1.16 0.66 -6.55
C LEU A 251 -1.22 1.87 -7.48
N ASP A 252 -0.19 2.73 -7.47
CA ASP A 252 -0.13 3.90 -8.35
C ASP A 252 -0.05 3.51 -9.82
N ALA A 253 0.74 2.49 -10.15
CA ALA A 253 0.77 1.94 -11.51
C ALA A 253 -0.60 1.40 -11.95
N GLN A 254 -1.32 0.70 -11.06
CA GLN A 254 -2.66 0.20 -11.33
C GLN A 254 -3.67 1.32 -11.57
N ARG A 255 -3.61 2.41 -10.79
CA ARG A 255 -4.43 3.62 -10.98
C ARG A 255 -4.19 4.25 -12.35
N ILE A 256 -2.91 4.47 -12.70
CA ILE A 256 -2.53 5.05 -13.99
C ILE A 256 -3.06 4.20 -15.16
N VAL A 257 -2.98 2.87 -15.07
CA VAL A 257 -3.50 1.96 -16.10
C VAL A 257 -5.04 2.00 -16.16
N SER A 258 -5.72 2.05 -15.02
CA SER A 258 -7.18 2.17 -14.96
C SER A 258 -7.65 3.47 -15.61
N ASP A 259 -7.04 4.60 -15.27
CA ASP A 259 -7.37 5.90 -15.84
C ASP A 259 -7.07 5.95 -17.34
N ALA A 260 -5.92 5.43 -17.77
CA ALA A 260 -5.61 5.32 -19.19
C ALA A 260 -6.65 4.47 -19.94
N THR A 261 -7.10 3.36 -19.35
CA THR A 261 -8.12 2.49 -19.96
C THR A 261 -9.49 3.17 -20.05
N ARG A 262 -9.86 3.99 -19.06
CA ARG A 262 -11.08 4.82 -19.09
C ARG A 262 -11.03 5.89 -20.19
N HIS A 263 -9.84 6.47 -20.43
CA HIS A 263 -9.64 7.52 -21.42
C HIS A 263 -9.44 7.03 -22.86
N ILE A 264 -9.30 5.73 -23.11
CA ILE A 264 -9.36 5.20 -24.48
C ILE A 264 -10.82 5.30 -24.95
N PRO A 265 -11.15 6.13 -25.95
CA PRO A 265 -12.48 6.15 -26.52
C PRO A 265 -12.75 4.74 -27.05
N ARG A 266 -13.78 4.07 -26.52
CA ARG A 266 -14.31 2.86 -27.15
C ARG A 266 -14.76 3.27 -28.55
N ALA A 267 -13.91 3.02 -29.55
CA ALA A 267 -14.23 3.25 -30.94
C ALA A 267 -15.43 2.37 -31.29
N GLY A 268 -16.61 2.98 -31.21
CA GLY A 268 -17.85 2.41 -31.70
C GLY A 268 -17.72 2.15 -33.20
N GLN A 269 -18.27 1.02 -33.60
CA GLN A 269 -18.34 0.52 -34.97
C GLN A 269 -18.98 1.55 -35.92
N ASN A 270 -18.47 1.55 -37.16
CA ASN A 270 -18.92 2.24 -38.37
C ASN A 270 -18.74 3.76 -38.42
N ASP A 271 -17.71 4.23 -39.12
CA ASP A 271 -17.82 4.42 -40.57
C ASP A 271 -16.42 4.48 -41.21
N GLY A 272 -16.33 3.98 -42.44
CA GLY A 272 -15.04 3.75 -43.10
C GLY A 272 -14.22 5.03 -43.26
N ARG A 273 -13.00 5.06 -42.70
CA ARG A 273 -11.83 5.75 -43.27
C ARG A 273 -10.54 5.41 -42.52
N GLN A 274 -9.61 4.86 -43.30
CA GLN A 274 -8.16 4.77 -43.16
C GLN A 274 -7.53 4.39 -41.80
N LYS A 275 -6.88 3.22 -41.84
CA LYS A 275 -5.94 2.68 -40.85
C LYS A 275 -4.93 3.73 -40.38
N GLY A 276 -5.07 4.21 -39.14
CA GLY A 276 -4.03 4.91 -38.41
C GLY A 276 -2.96 3.94 -37.91
N GLY A 277 -2.06 3.54 -38.81
CA GLY A 277 -0.76 3.00 -38.42
C GLY A 277 0.07 4.10 -37.73
N LYS A 278 0.96 3.69 -36.82
CA LYS A 278 1.95 4.56 -36.16
C LYS A 278 2.53 5.54 -37.19
N ARG A 279 2.30 6.84 -37.01
CA ARG A 279 2.92 7.85 -37.88
C ARG A 279 4.42 7.78 -37.64
N GLY A 280 5.19 7.44 -38.67
CA GLY A 280 6.64 7.53 -38.63
C GLY A 280 7.06 9.00 -38.49
N ILE A 281 8.23 9.24 -37.90
CA ILE A 281 8.80 10.57 -37.63
C ILE A 281 8.94 11.46 -38.88
N GLU A 282 8.84 10.86 -40.06
CA GLU A 282 8.81 11.53 -41.36
C GLU A 282 7.55 12.37 -41.60
N ALA A 283 6.44 12.10 -40.88
CA ALA A 283 5.17 12.80 -41.05
C ALA A 283 5.04 14.10 -40.21
N THR A 284 6.09 14.47 -39.47
CA THR A 284 6.18 15.70 -38.66
C THR A 284 7.09 16.76 -39.26
N LEU A 285 7.66 16.52 -40.45
CA LEU A 285 8.47 17.49 -41.17
C LEU A 285 7.60 18.20 -42.22
N ASP A 286 7.25 19.46 -41.95
CA ASP A 286 6.63 20.34 -42.94
C ASP A 286 7.63 20.59 -44.09
N GLU A 287 7.10 20.81 -45.31
CA GLU A 287 7.92 21.00 -46.52
C GLU A 287 8.80 22.26 -46.49
N ASP A 288 8.59 23.16 -45.52
CA ASP A 288 9.40 24.37 -45.30
C ASP A 288 10.75 24.09 -44.59
N ASP A 289 10.93 22.92 -43.96
CA ASP A 289 12.20 22.53 -43.32
C ASP A 289 13.17 21.82 -44.29
N ARG A 290 12.84 21.76 -45.58
CA ARG A 290 13.61 20.99 -46.59
C ARG A 290 14.56 21.82 -47.45
N MET A 291 14.95 23.03 -47.04
CA MET A 291 16.00 23.79 -47.74
C MET A 291 16.96 24.51 -46.78
N GLU A 292 18.22 24.08 -46.88
CA GLU A 292 19.45 24.83 -46.60
C GLU A 292 19.76 25.21 -45.14
N GLY A 293 20.46 24.31 -44.45
CA GLY A 293 21.23 24.63 -43.25
C GLY A 293 22.02 23.42 -42.77
N ASP A 294 23.32 23.61 -42.60
CA ASP A 294 24.29 22.66 -42.06
C ASP A 294 23.81 21.92 -40.80
N GLY A 295 24.10 20.62 -40.75
CA GLY A 295 23.63 19.72 -39.70
C GLY A 295 24.07 20.11 -38.28
N TYR A 296 23.36 19.53 -37.31
CA TYR A 296 23.54 19.58 -35.85
C TYR A 296 22.75 20.65 -35.10
N ASP A 297 21.41 20.59 -35.10
CA ASP A 297 20.61 21.17 -34.01
C ASP A 297 19.36 20.35 -33.62
N GLY A 298 19.52 19.03 -33.51
CA GLY A 298 18.42 18.09 -33.27
C GLY A 298 18.22 17.63 -31.82
N PHE A 299 18.86 18.24 -30.81
CA PHE A 299 18.90 17.66 -29.44
C PHE A 299 18.82 18.68 -28.28
N VAL A 300 18.18 19.84 -28.47
CA VAL A 300 18.09 20.87 -27.42
C VAL A 300 17.00 20.60 -26.35
N VAL A 301 16.19 19.55 -26.49
CA VAL A 301 14.98 19.34 -25.66
C VAL A 301 15.24 18.66 -24.29
N ASP A 302 16.45 18.14 -24.03
CA ASP A 302 16.76 17.44 -22.75
C ASP A 302 17.45 18.34 -21.70
N ARG A 303 17.70 19.62 -22.02
CA ARG A 303 18.48 20.49 -21.13
C ARG A 303 17.69 20.97 -19.90
N GLU A 304 16.39 21.26 -20.09
CA GLU A 304 15.48 21.73 -19.03
C GLU A 304 15.28 20.69 -17.91
N ARG A 305 15.47 19.40 -18.22
CA ARG A 305 15.37 18.29 -17.26
C ARG A 305 16.36 18.38 -16.10
N TYR A 306 17.46 19.13 -16.27
CA TYR A 306 18.56 19.19 -15.31
C TYR A 306 18.72 20.56 -14.65
N GLU A 307 17.84 21.53 -14.94
CA GLU A 307 17.98 22.92 -14.46
C GLU A 307 17.72 23.08 -12.96
N ASP A 308 16.86 22.24 -12.36
CA ASP A 308 16.51 22.28 -10.93
C ASP A 308 17.27 21.28 -10.05
N ARG A 309 18.27 20.58 -10.59
CA ARG A 309 19.13 19.73 -9.75
C ARG A 309 20.23 20.59 -9.14
N ALA A 310 20.30 20.63 -7.80
CA ALA A 310 21.48 21.10 -7.11
C ALA A 310 22.72 20.39 -7.71
N LYS A 311 23.70 21.16 -8.18
CA LYS A 311 24.95 20.63 -8.74
C LYS A 311 25.59 19.71 -7.71
N PHE A 312 25.45 18.40 -7.90
CA PHE A 312 26.21 17.42 -7.15
C PHE A 312 27.64 17.48 -7.67
N VAL A 313 28.51 18.17 -6.95
CA VAL A 313 29.94 18.25 -7.25
C VAL A 313 30.64 17.27 -6.32
N PRO A 314 31.12 16.11 -6.82
CA PRO A 314 31.71 15.08 -5.96
C PRO A 314 33.03 15.53 -5.32
N PHE A 315 33.66 16.57 -5.88
CA PHE A 315 34.94 17.14 -5.45
C PHE A 315 34.87 18.67 -5.52
N VAL A 316 35.55 19.35 -4.61
CA VAL A 316 35.65 20.81 -4.57
C VAL A 316 37.13 21.18 -4.52
N ASP A 317 37.56 22.11 -5.36
CA ASP A 317 38.93 22.60 -5.34
C ASP A 317 39.18 23.52 -4.13
N PRO A 318 40.34 23.45 -3.47
CA PRO A 318 40.65 24.34 -2.37
C PRO A 318 40.89 25.76 -2.89
N GLY A 319 40.00 26.71 -2.57
CA GLY A 319 40.25 28.14 -2.77
C GLY A 319 39.06 29.03 -3.17
N GLN A 320 37.86 28.49 -3.37
CA GLN A 320 36.66 29.31 -3.60
C GLN A 320 35.81 29.40 -2.34
N ASN A 321 36.11 30.42 -1.53
CA ASN A 321 35.10 31.09 -0.69
C ASN A 321 34.42 32.18 -1.54
#